data_AF-A0A6L7CMQ6-F1
#
_entry.id   AF-A0A6L7CMQ6-F1
#
_cell.length_a   1.000
_cell.length_b   1.000
_cell.length_c   1.000
_cell.angle_alpha   90.00
_cell.angle_beta   90.00
_cell.angle_gamma   90.00
#
_symmetry.space_group_name_H-M   'P 1'
#
loop_
_entity.id
_entity.type
_entity.pdbx_description
1 polymer ?
#
loop_
_entity_poly.entity_id
_entity_poly.type
_entity_poly.pdbx_seq_one_letter_code
_entity_poly.pdbx_strand_id
1 'polypeptide(L)'
;MAQITTTDANEFSSSAEFTPMRGFSNCHLQTMLPRLFRRKVKFTPYWQRLELPDGDFVDLAWSEAPAQARHKPRLVVFHGLEGSLNSPYAHGLVEAAQKRGWLGVVMHFRGCSGEPNRM
;
A
#
# COMPACT_ATOMS: atom_id res chain seq x y z
N MET A 1 -32.13 22.22 11.78
CA MET A 1 -32.56 21.03 11.00
C MET A 1 -31.65 20.91 9.80
N ALA A 2 -30.69 19.99 9.82
CA ALA A 2 -29.83 19.72 8.67
C ALA A 2 -30.60 18.84 7.68
N GLN A 3 -30.88 19.36 6.49
CA GLN A 3 -31.43 18.56 5.40
C GLN A 3 -30.34 17.65 4.87
N ILE A 4 -30.52 16.35 5.04
CA ILE A 4 -29.68 15.33 4.41
C ILE A 4 -30.23 15.15 3.00
N THR A 5 -29.49 15.62 1.99
CA THR A 5 -29.76 15.32 0.59
C THR A 5 -29.66 13.80 0.41
N THR A 6 -30.77 13.13 0.13
CA THR A 6 -30.80 11.74 -0.31
C THR A 6 -30.25 11.70 -1.74
N THR A 7 -28.96 11.48 -1.89
CA THR A 7 -28.40 11.07 -3.18
C THR A 7 -28.95 9.68 -3.49
N ASP A 8 -29.83 9.59 -4.48
CA ASP A 8 -30.31 8.30 -4.99
C ASP A 8 -29.10 7.48 -5.46
N ALA A 9 -28.80 6.41 -4.73
CA ALA A 9 -27.63 5.55 -4.96
C ALA A 9 -27.66 4.81 -6.33
N ASN A 10 -28.67 5.06 -7.16
CA ASN A 10 -28.87 4.40 -8.46
C ASN A 10 -28.25 5.16 -9.65
N GLU A 11 -27.73 6.39 -9.50
CA GLU A 11 -27.15 7.13 -10.64
C GLU A 11 -25.79 6.61 -11.12
N PHE A 12 -25.16 5.65 -10.43
CA PHE A 12 -23.83 5.11 -10.81
C PHE A 12 -23.86 3.75 -11.53
N SER A 13 -25.00 3.29 -12.02
CA SER A 13 -25.07 2.01 -12.73
C SER A 13 -24.71 2.13 -14.22
N SER A 14 -23.45 2.43 -14.50
CA SER A 14 -22.81 1.96 -15.73
C SER A 14 -21.70 0.98 -15.37
N SER A 15 -22.08 -0.23 -14.93
CA SER A 15 -21.10 -1.30 -14.74
C SER A 15 -20.63 -1.74 -16.13
N ALA A 16 -19.49 -1.22 -16.57
CA ALA A 16 -18.81 -1.80 -17.73
C ALA A 16 -18.55 -3.29 -17.43
N GLU A 17 -19.05 -4.17 -18.28
CA GLU A 17 -18.85 -5.61 -18.15
C GLU A 17 -17.36 -5.91 -18.32
N PHE A 18 -16.75 -6.59 -17.33
CA PHE A 18 -15.33 -6.89 -17.36
C PHE A 18 -15.01 -7.82 -18.54
N THR A 19 -14.22 -7.33 -19.48
CA THR A 19 -13.74 -8.13 -20.61
C THR A 19 -12.30 -8.60 -20.34
N PRO A 20 -12.07 -9.91 -20.13
CA PRO A 20 -10.73 -10.41 -19.86
C PRO A 20 -9.84 -10.33 -21.11
N MET A 21 -8.52 -10.28 -20.89
CA MET A 21 -7.54 -10.39 -21.97
C MET A 21 -7.73 -11.72 -22.72
N ARG A 22 -7.58 -11.72 -24.05
CA ARG A 22 -7.67 -12.94 -24.87
C ARG A 22 -6.74 -14.03 -24.33
N GLY A 23 -7.28 -15.24 -24.12
CA GLY A 23 -6.54 -16.37 -23.54
C GLY A 23 -6.51 -16.42 -22.00
N PHE A 24 -7.11 -15.44 -21.31
CA PHE A 24 -7.15 -15.35 -19.84
C PHE A 24 -8.59 -15.33 -19.29
N SER A 25 -9.53 -16.07 -19.90
CA SER A 25 -10.94 -16.08 -19.48
C SER A 25 -11.21 -16.80 -18.16
N ASN A 26 -10.29 -17.65 -17.68
CA ASN A 26 -10.44 -18.35 -16.40
C ASN A 26 -10.16 -17.41 -15.22
N CYS A 27 -11.20 -17.07 -14.45
CA CYS A 27 -11.14 -16.15 -13.31
C CYS A 27 -10.26 -16.66 -12.15
N HIS A 28 -10.17 -17.97 -11.96
CA HIS A 28 -9.31 -18.56 -10.93
C HIS A 28 -7.83 -18.38 -11.29
N LEU A 29 -7.47 -18.57 -12.56
CA LEU A 29 -6.11 -18.31 -13.03
C LEU A 29 -5.73 -16.84 -12.87
N GLN A 30 -6.63 -15.90 -13.21
CA GLN A 30 -6.40 -14.46 -12.99
C GLN A 30 -6.11 -14.14 -11.51
N THR A 31 -6.84 -14.78 -10.60
CA THR A 31 -6.67 -14.58 -9.15
C THR A 31 -5.40 -15.23 -8.61
N MET A 32 -5.03 -16.41 -9.12
CA MET A 32 -3.87 -17.16 -8.64
C MET A 32 -2.54 -16.66 -9.21
N LEU A 33 -2.53 -16.12 -10.44
CA LEU A 33 -1.32 -15.72 -11.15
C LEU A 33 -0.39 -14.82 -10.32
N PRO A 34 -0.89 -13.75 -9.66
CA PRO A 34 -0.04 -12.86 -8.86
C PRO A 34 0.64 -13.56 -7.67
N ARG A 35 0.03 -14.64 -7.18
CA ARG A 35 0.58 -15.45 -6.08
C ARG A 35 1.66 -16.41 -6.57
N LEU A 36 1.55 -16.92 -7.80
CA LEU A 36 2.56 -17.78 -8.43
C LEU A 36 3.77 -16.97 -8.93
N PHE A 37 3.52 -15.81 -9.54
CA PHE A 37 4.55 -14.91 -10.04
C PHE A 37 4.73 -13.73 -9.07
N ARG A 38 5.35 -14.01 -7.92
CA ARG A 38 5.61 -12.98 -6.90
C ARG A 38 6.64 -11.97 -7.38
N ARG A 39 6.24 -10.71 -7.42
CA ARG A 39 7.19 -9.60 -7.52
C ARG A 39 8.03 -9.51 -6.24
N LYS A 40 9.33 -9.27 -6.41
CA LYS A 40 10.26 -9.04 -5.31
C LYS A 40 10.49 -7.54 -5.16
N VAL A 41 10.72 -7.10 -3.92
CA VAL A 41 11.16 -5.74 -3.62
C VAL A 41 12.49 -5.50 -4.33
N LYS A 42 12.62 -4.38 -5.07
CA LYS A 42 13.81 -4.05 -5.87
C LYS A 42 14.68 -2.95 -5.28
N PHE A 43 14.36 -2.49 -4.08
CA PHE A 43 15.12 -1.48 -3.36
C PHE A 43 15.39 -1.96 -1.95
N THR A 44 16.45 -1.43 -1.34
CA THR A 44 16.75 -1.65 0.08
C THR A 44 15.96 -0.63 0.90
N PRO A 45 15.00 -1.06 1.74
CA PRO A 45 14.25 -0.13 2.56
C PRO A 45 15.13 0.50 3.64
N TYR A 46 14.92 1.79 3.88
CA TYR A 46 15.44 2.46 5.07
C TYR A 46 14.38 2.36 6.17
N TRP A 47 14.70 1.67 7.27
CA TRP A 47 13.79 1.48 8.39
C TRP A 47 13.89 2.63 9.40
N GLN A 48 12.74 3.11 9.85
CA GLN A 48 12.64 4.12 10.90
C GLN A 48 11.52 3.75 11.88
N ARG A 49 11.85 3.68 13.17
CA ARG A 49 10.87 3.56 14.24
C ARG A 49 10.40 4.94 14.68
N LEU A 50 9.09 5.10 14.85
CA LEU A 50 8.49 6.25 15.48
C LEU A 50 7.87 5.82 16.82
N GLU A 51 8.37 6.41 17.89
CA GLU A 51 7.78 6.29 19.23
C GLU A 51 6.50 7.12 19.30
N LEU A 52 5.47 6.57 19.93
CA LEU A 52 4.14 7.17 20.06
C LEU A 52 3.95 7.70 21.48
N PRO A 53 3.08 8.71 21.69
CA PRO A 53 2.88 9.31 23.01
C PRO A 53 2.37 8.35 24.09
N ASP A 54 1.78 7.23 23.69
CA ASP A 54 1.28 6.18 24.58
C ASP A 54 2.36 5.16 24.99
N GLY A 55 3.63 5.39 24.61
CA GLY A 55 4.76 4.52 24.94
C GLY A 55 4.96 3.36 23.98
N ASP A 56 4.13 3.28 22.94
CA ASP A 56 4.22 2.27 21.89
C ASP A 56 4.99 2.79 20.65
N PHE A 57 5.03 2.02 19.57
CA PHE A 57 5.72 2.40 18.35
C PHE A 57 5.00 1.99 17.05
N VAL A 58 5.38 2.65 15.96
CA VAL A 58 5.14 2.21 14.58
C VAL A 58 6.43 2.24 13.79
N ASP A 59 6.59 1.28 12.88
CA ASP A 59 7.75 1.21 12.01
C ASP A 59 7.42 1.70 10.60
N LEU A 60 8.34 2.45 10.02
CA LEU A 60 8.25 2.99 8.67
C LEU A 60 9.33 2.36 7.81
N ALA A 61 8.94 1.88 6.62
CA ALA A 61 9.86 1.43 5.59
C ALA A 61 9.90 2.43 4.44
N TRP A 62 10.98 3.20 4.36
CA TRP A 62 11.21 4.20 3.34
C TRP A 62 11.94 3.62 2.13
N SER A 63 11.67 4.17 0.95
CA SER A 63 12.39 3.83 -0.29
C SER A 63 13.85 4.33 -0.33
N GLU A 64 14.17 5.34 0.46
CA GLU A 64 15.50 5.94 0.62
C GLU A 64 15.56 6.71 1.95
N ALA A 65 16.75 7.20 2.34
CA ALA A 65 16.90 7.93 3.60
C ALA A 65 16.10 9.24 3.60
N PRO A 66 15.10 9.42 4.49
CA PRO A 66 14.21 10.59 4.46
C PRO A 66 14.93 11.92 4.70
N ALA A 67 16.08 11.90 5.40
CA ALA A 67 16.91 13.09 5.63
C ALA A 67 17.50 13.67 4.33
N GLN A 68 17.81 12.82 3.35
CA GLN A 68 18.40 13.22 2.06
C GLN A 68 17.32 13.57 1.01
N ALA A 69 16.09 13.12 1.23
CA ALA A 69 14.97 13.23 0.30
C ALA A 69 13.92 14.28 0.73
N ARG A 70 14.28 15.25 1.58
CA ARG A 70 13.34 16.27 2.11
C ARG A 70 12.60 17.09 1.04
N HIS A 71 13.23 17.24 -0.12
CA HIS A 71 12.70 18.00 -1.26
C HIS A 71 11.72 17.20 -2.15
N LYS A 72 11.64 15.87 -1.96
CA LYS A 72 10.82 14.99 -2.80
C LYS A 72 9.36 14.97 -2.32
N PRO A 73 8.37 14.92 -3.23
CA PRO A 73 6.98 14.61 -2.88
C PRO A 73 6.90 13.26 -2.16
N ARG A 74 5.96 13.11 -1.23
CA ARG A 74 5.81 11.90 -0.40
C ARG A 74 4.60 11.08 -0.82
N LEU A 75 4.80 9.78 -1.00
CA LEU A 75 3.72 8.80 -1.08
C LEU A 75 3.73 7.98 0.21
N VAL A 76 2.66 8.06 0.99
CA VAL A 76 2.46 7.24 2.18
C VAL A 76 1.50 6.12 1.84
N VAL A 77 1.95 4.88 1.99
CA VAL A 77 1.15 3.68 1.79
C VAL A 77 0.75 3.12 3.15
N PHE A 78 -0.55 3.06 3.38
CA PHE A 78 -1.16 2.33 4.49
C PHE A 78 -1.59 0.96 3.97
N HIS A 79 -1.12 -0.10 4.63
CA HIS A 79 -1.36 -1.46 4.17
C HIS A 79 -2.71 -1.99 4.70
N GLY A 80 -3.32 -2.97 4.03
CA GLY A 80 -4.52 -3.67 4.55
C GLY A 80 -4.19 -4.67 5.67
N LEU A 81 -5.17 -5.50 6.05
CA LEU A 81 -4.98 -6.59 7.02
C LEU A 81 -3.77 -7.46 6.64
N GLU A 82 -2.87 -7.71 7.60
CA GLU A 82 -1.62 -8.49 7.42
C GLU A 82 -0.68 -8.00 6.29
N GLY A 83 -0.81 -6.73 5.91
CA GLY A 83 0.06 -6.13 4.92
C GLY A 83 1.45 -5.79 5.46
N SER A 84 2.41 -5.61 4.54
CA SER A 84 3.76 -5.15 4.85
C SER A 84 4.42 -4.57 3.59
N LEU A 85 5.62 -4.03 3.72
CA LEU A 85 6.46 -3.68 2.55
C LEU A 85 6.61 -4.86 1.56
N ASN A 86 6.62 -6.10 2.05
CA ASN A 86 6.78 -7.29 1.22
C ASN A 86 5.52 -7.65 0.42
N SER A 87 4.38 -7.03 0.71
CA SER A 87 3.16 -7.22 -0.07
C SER A 87 3.36 -6.72 -1.51
N PRO A 88 2.99 -7.50 -2.55
CA PRO A 88 3.24 -7.14 -3.95
C PRO A 88 2.71 -5.77 -4.39
N TYR A 89 1.56 -5.37 -3.83
CA TYR A 89 0.99 -4.04 -4.12
C TYR A 89 1.81 -2.92 -3.47
N ALA A 90 2.29 -3.13 -2.23
CA ALA A 90 2.94 -2.08 -1.44
C ALA A 90 4.30 -1.71 -2.03
N HIS A 91 5.19 -2.68 -2.24
CA HIS A 91 6.47 -2.35 -2.88
C HIS A 91 6.31 -1.94 -4.34
N GLY A 92 5.28 -2.43 -5.05
CA GLY A 92 5.01 -2.00 -6.43
C GLY A 92 4.65 -0.51 -6.50
N LEU A 93 3.81 -0.04 -5.58
CA LEU A 93 3.48 1.39 -5.45
C LEU A 93 4.70 2.22 -5.06
N VAL A 94 5.50 1.76 -4.10
CA VAL A 94 6.72 2.45 -3.68
C VAL A 94 7.76 2.51 -4.79
N GLU A 95 7.97 1.41 -5.53
CA GLU A 95 8.88 1.36 -6.70
C GLU A 95 8.40 2.34 -7.78
N ALA A 96 7.10 2.39 -8.06
CA ALA A 96 6.53 3.33 -9.03
C ALA A 96 6.70 4.79 -8.59
N ALA A 97 6.54 5.08 -7.29
CA ALA A 97 6.78 6.40 -6.72
C ALA A 97 8.27 6.80 -6.83
N GLN A 98 9.17 5.90 -6.48
CA GLN A 98 10.61 6.11 -6.59
C GLN A 98 11.04 6.43 -8.03
N LYS A 99 10.51 5.70 -9.02
CA LYS A 99 10.75 5.97 -10.45
C LYS A 99 10.24 7.33 -10.92
N ARG A 100 9.26 7.91 -10.22
CA ARG A 100 8.76 9.27 -10.46
C ARG A 100 9.53 10.34 -9.66
N GLY A 101 10.59 9.96 -8.95
CA GLY A 101 11.36 10.85 -8.10
C GLY A 101 10.68 11.19 -6.77
N TRP A 102 9.68 10.41 -6.34
CA TRP A 102 8.97 10.61 -5.08
C TRP A 102 9.57 9.73 -3.99
N LEU A 103 9.50 10.21 -2.75
CA LEU A 103 9.85 9.46 -1.56
C LEU A 103 8.64 8.60 -1.15
N GLY A 104 8.68 7.31 -1.46
CA GLY A 104 7.68 6.35 -1.01
C GLY A 104 7.99 5.83 0.39
N VAL A 105 6.96 5.67 1.22
CA VAL A 105 7.04 5.07 2.56
C VAL A 105 5.85 4.15 2.79
N VAL A 106 6.11 2.98 3.38
CA VAL A 106 5.06 2.10 3.91
C VAL A 106 5.06 2.24 5.43
N MET A 107 3.91 2.61 5.99
CA MET A 107 3.71 2.55 7.44
C MET A 107 3.29 1.14 7.81
N HIS A 108 4.04 0.50 8.69
CA HIS A 108 3.63 -0.74 9.33
C HIS A 108 2.78 -0.41 10.55
N PHE A 109 1.55 -0.90 10.55
CA PHE A 109 0.69 -0.79 11.73
C PHE A 109 1.26 -1.61 12.89
N ARG A 110 0.75 -1.33 14.10
CA ARG A 110 1.10 -2.08 15.31
C ARG A 110 0.92 -3.58 15.06
N GLY A 111 1.93 -4.37 15.43
CA GLY A 111 2.01 -5.82 15.30
C GLY A 111 2.45 -6.29 13.92
N CYS A 112 2.57 -5.39 12.94
CA CYS A 112 2.81 -5.74 11.53
C CYS A 112 4.29 -5.53 11.09
N SER A 113 5.18 -5.13 12.00
CA SER A 113 6.59 -4.87 11.70
C SER A 113 7.54 -6.01 12.06
N GLY A 114 7.02 -7.12 12.60
CA GLY A 114 7.81 -8.29 12.99
C GLY A 114 8.29 -8.28 14.45
N GLU A 115 8.09 -7.17 15.16
CA GLU A 115 8.25 -7.08 16.61
C GLU A 115 6.88 -6.87 17.28
N PRO A 116 6.58 -7.58 18.38
CA PRO A 116 5.39 -7.29 19.18
C PRO A 116 5.41 -5.86 19.71
N ASN A 117 4.24 -5.22 19.69
CA ASN A 117 4.05 -3.93 20.36
C ASN A 117 4.15 -4.08 21.88
N ARG A 118 4.41 -2.97 22.56
CA ARG A 118 4.74 -2.97 24.00
C ARG A 118 3.51 -3.03 24.92
N MET A 119 2.31 -3.06 24.33
CA MET A 119 1.02 -3.09 25.03
C MET A 119 0.21 -4.32 24.63
#